data_AF-A0A427UED6-F1
#
_entry.id   AF-A0A427UED6-F1
#
_cell.length_a   1.000
_cell.length_b   1.000
_cell.length_c   1.000
_cell.angle_alpha   90.00
_cell.angle_beta   90.00
_cell.angle_gamma   90.00
#
_symmetry.space_group_name_H-M   'P 1'
#
loop_
_entity.id
_entity.type
_entity.pdbx_description
1 polymer ?
#
loop_
_entity_poly.entity_id
_entity_poly.type
_entity_poly.pdbx_seq_one_letter_code
_entity_poly.pdbx_strand_id
1 'polypeptide(L)'
;MLFVISIGGSVLARDLNPERFKKYASMLEELSQEHSIVVITGGGVAARQYIETARQIGANEVTCDFIGIDVTRLNAQLLIAALGKNAYPEPPLNYKDAELALASGKIVVMGGVIPGQTTDMVSAVLADSKRTA
;
A
#
# COMPACT_ATOMS: atom_id res chain seq x y z
N MET A 1 1.78 16.97 -10.68
CA MET A 1 2.92 16.61 -9.79
C MET A 1 2.71 15.18 -9.29
N LEU A 2 3.74 14.49 -8.82
CA LEU A 2 3.60 13.17 -8.21
C LEU A 2 3.39 13.32 -6.69
N PHE A 3 2.36 12.67 -6.15
CA PHE A 3 2.17 12.51 -4.72
C PHE A 3 2.34 11.05 -4.32
N VAL A 4 3.19 10.83 -3.31
CA VAL A 4 3.38 9.54 -2.66
C VAL A 4 2.78 9.62 -1.26
N ILE A 5 1.75 8.81 -1.00
CA ILE A 5 0.90 8.91 0.19
C ILE A 5 1.03 7.61 0.99
N SER A 6 1.59 7.70 2.20
CA SER A 6 1.54 6.59 3.18
C SER A 6 0.22 6.64 3.95
N ILE A 7 -0.58 5.58 3.86
CA ILE A 7 -1.80 5.42 4.66
C ILE A 7 -1.59 4.28 5.66
N GLY A 8 -1.48 4.63 6.94
CA GLY A 8 -1.30 3.63 8.00
C GLY A 8 -2.45 2.62 8.05
N GLY A 9 -2.12 1.33 8.12
CA GLY A 9 -3.13 0.27 8.16
C GLY A 9 -4.05 0.31 9.39
N SER A 10 -3.57 0.84 10.51
CA SER A 10 -4.41 1.08 11.70
C SER A 10 -5.45 2.18 11.48
N VAL A 11 -5.27 3.03 10.46
CA VAL A 11 -6.25 4.05 10.06
C VAL A 11 -7.15 3.47 8.99
N LEU A 12 -6.59 2.92 7.92
CA LEU A 12 -7.36 2.40 6.79
C LEU A 12 -8.20 1.16 7.15
N ALA A 13 -7.58 0.18 7.81
CA ALA A 13 -8.10 -1.19 7.91
C ALA A 13 -8.32 -1.66 9.36
N ARG A 14 -8.57 -0.75 10.32
CA ARG A 14 -8.73 -1.11 11.75
C ARG A 14 -9.83 -2.16 12.01
N ASP A 15 -10.95 -1.98 11.35
CA ASP A 15 -12.23 -2.67 11.52
C ASP A 15 -12.83 -3.07 10.15
N LEU A 16 -12.03 -2.95 9.08
CA LEU A 16 -12.43 -3.19 7.69
C LEU A 16 -13.73 -2.47 7.27
N ASN A 17 -13.97 -1.27 7.83
CA ASN A 17 -15.18 -0.49 7.52
C ASN A 17 -15.21 -0.05 6.03
N PRO A 18 -16.18 -0.52 5.22
CA PRO A 18 -16.26 -0.21 3.79
C PRO A 18 -16.37 1.28 3.48
N GLU A 19 -17.06 2.05 4.32
CA GLU A 19 -17.25 3.50 4.13
C GLU A 19 -15.92 4.25 4.25
N ARG A 20 -14.96 3.72 5.03
CA ARG A 20 -13.63 4.31 5.12
C ARG A 20 -12.88 4.16 3.81
N PHE A 21 -12.91 2.97 3.19
CA PHE A 21 -12.28 2.73 1.90
C PHE A 21 -12.91 3.58 0.80
N LYS A 22 -14.25 3.68 0.75
CA LYS A 22 -14.95 4.56 -0.19
C LYS A 22 -14.54 6.03 -0.03
N LYS A 23 -14.47 6.52 1.21
CA LYS A 23 -14.06 7.90 1.49
C LYS A 23 -12.63 8.18 1.02
N TYR A 24 -11.68 7.29 1.30
CA TYR A 24 -10.32 7.42 0.77
C TYR A 24 -10.29 7.35 -0.75
N ALA A 25 -11.04 6.43 -1.36
CA ALA A 25 -11.13 6.32 -2.81
C ALA A 25 -11.61 7.64 -3.45
N SER A 26 -12.70 8.23 -2.97
CA SER A 26 -13.21 9.51 -3.48
C SER A 26 -12.20 10.65 -3.33
N MET A 27 -11.51 10.74 -2.18
CA MET A 27 -10.46 11.76 -1.98
C MET A 27 -9.27 11.58 -2.93
N LEU A 28 -8.85 10.33 -3.15
CA LEU A 28 -7.74 10.03 -4.06
C LEU A 28 -8.12 10.27 -5.52
N GLU A 29 -9.37 9.99 -5.90
CA GLU A 29 -9.91 10.30 -7.23
C GLU A 29 -9.88 11.79 -7.51
N GLU A 30 -10.33 12.62 -6.56
CA GLU A 30 -10.28 14.08 -6.67
C GLU A 30 -8.83 14.57 -6.87
N LEU A 31 -7.90 14.11 -6.03
CA LEU A 31 -6.48 14.45 -6.16
C LEU A 31 -5.87 13.98 -7.49
N SER A 32 -6.33 12.84 -8.01
CA SER A 32 -5.80 12.26 -9.25
C SER A 32 -6.13 13.06 -10.51
N GLN A 33 -7.08 14.00 -10.43
CA GLN A 33 -7.45 14.85 -11.57
C GLN A 33 -6.31 15.80 -11.98
N GLU A 34 -5.47 16.21 -11.03
CA GLU A 34 -4.37 17.15 -11.26
C GLU A 34 -2.98 16.55 -10.99
N HIS A 35 -2.93 15.37 -10.37
CA HIS A 35 -1.70 14.78 -9.85
C HIS A 35 -1.61 13.29 -10.13
N SER A 36 -0.40 12.79 -10.35
CA SER A 36 -0.14 11.36 -10.34
C SER A 36 -0.07 10.89 -8.89
N ILE A 37 -0.76 9.80 -8.55
CA ILE A 37 -0.89 9.34 -7.17
C ILE A 37 -0.33 7.93 -7.01
N VAL A 38 0.55 7.77 -6.02
CA VAL A 38 0.95 6.46 -5.48
C VAL A 38 0.57 6.40 -4.02
N VAL A 39 -0.08 5.33 -3.61
CA VAL A 39 -0.50 5.07 -2.23
C VAL A 39 0.21 3.84 -1.71
N ILE A 40 0.79 3.93 -0.52
CA ILE A 40 1.35 2.79 0.20
C ILE A 40 0.46 2.52 1.41
N THR A 41 -0.15 1.34 1.49
CA THR A 41 -1.02 0.96 2.61
C THR A 41 -0.25 0.18 3.65
N GLY A 42 -0.35 0.56 4.93
CA GLY A 42 0.21 -0.21 6.05
C GLY A 42 -0.61 -1.46 6.40
N GLY A 43 -0.03 -2.34 7.22
CA GLY A 43 -0.65 -3.62 7.61
C GLY A 43 -1.64 -3.55 8.79
N GLY A 44 -1.49 -2.56 9.68
CA GLY A 44 -2.46 -2.30 10.75
C GLY A 44 -2.57 -3.40 11.81
N VAL A 45 -3.77 -3.54 12.39
CA VAL A 45 -4.05 -4.52 13.46
C VAL A 45 -3.90 -5.95 12.94
N ALA A 46 -4.44 -6.23 11.74
CA ALA A 46 -4.34 -7.54 11.12
C ALA A 46 -2.88 -7.99 10.97
N ALA A 47 -1.99 -7.14 10.43
CA ALA A 47 -0.59 -7.52 10.25
C ALA A 47 0.06 -7.90 11.59
N ARG A 48 -0.19 -7.14 12.66
CA ARG A 48 0.33 -7.45 14.00
C ARG A 48 -0.15 -8.81 14.50
N GLN A 49 -1.45 -9.11 14.34
CA GLN A 49 -2.03 -10.39 14.77
C GLN A 49 -1.45 -11.58 14.00
N TYR A 50 -1.31 -11.44 12.67
CA TYR A 50 -0.73 -12.48 11.83
C TYR A 50 0.76 -12.70 12.14
N ILE A 51 1.54 -11.61 12.28
CA ILE A 51 2.95 -11.65 12.66
C ILE A 51 3.14 -12.31 14.03
N GLU A 52 2.33 -11.92 15.02
CA GLU A 52 2.40 -12.48 16.37
C GLU A 52 2.08 -13.99 16.36
N THR A 53 1.04 -14.39 15.63
CA THR A 53 0.68 -15.79 15.46
C THR A 53 1.81 -16.58 14.80
N ALA A 54 2.39 -16.04 13.72
CA ALA A 54 3.51 -16.66 13.01
C ALA A 54 4.72 -16.86 13.93
N ARG A 55 5.04 -15.84 14.75
CA ARG A 55 6.13 -15.93 15.73
C ARG A 55 5.87 -17.01 16.79
N GLN A 56 4.63 -17.13 17.27
CA GLN A 56 4.25 -18.13 18.26
C GLN A 56 4.34 -19.57 17.74
N ILE A 57 4.13 -19.78 16.43
CA ILE A 57 4.29 -21.11 15.79
C ILE A 57 5.73 -21.38 15.31
N GLY A 58 6.70 -20.52 15.64
CA GLY A 58 8.12 -20.73 15.37
C GLY A 58 8.64 -20.18 14.03
N ALA A 59 7.90 -19.29 13.37
CA ALA A 59 8.41 -18.59 12.18
C ALA A 59 9.58 -17.66 12.53
N ASN A 60 10.55 -17.55 11.62
CA ASN A 60 11.64 -16.58 11.75
C ASN A 60 11.16 -15.16 11.36
N GLU A 61 11.91 -14.13 11.76
CA GLU A 61 11.50 -12.73 11.52
C GLU A 61 11.37 -12.37 10.03
N VAL A 62 12.16 -12.98 9.15
CA VAL A 62 12.01 -12.79 7.69
C VAL A 62 10.65 -13.30 7.20
N THR A 63 10.21 -14.44 7.71
CA THR A 63 8.88 -15.01 7.41
C THR A 63 7.78 -14.13 7.99
N CYS A 64 7.95 -13.63 9.21
CA CYS A 64 7.03 -12.67 9.82
C CYS A 64 6.89 -11.40 8.97
N ASP A 65 7.99 -10.86 8.46
CA ASP A 65 7.97 -9.69 7.59
C ASP A 65 7.21 -9.96 6.29
N PHE A 66 7.41 -11.12 5.65
CA PHE A 66 6.64 -11.49 4.46
C PHE A 66 5.14 -11.57 4.75
N ILE A 67 4.75 -12.16 5.87
CA ILE A 67 3.34 -12.19 6.30
C ILE A 67 2.80 -10.77 6.51
N GLY A 68 3.58 -9.89 7.14
CA GLY A 68 3.23 -8.48 7.30
C GLY A 68 3.03 -7.76 5.96
N ILE A 69 3.94 -8.00 5.01
CA ILE A 69 3.88 -7.49 3.64
C ILE A 69 2.60 -7.98 2.95
N ASP A 70 2.27 -9.26 3.04
CA ASP A 70 1.07 -9.80 2.41
C ASP A 70 -0.20 -9.14 2.97
N VAL A 71 -0.28 -8.93 4.28
CA VAL A 71 -1.40 -8.21 4.89
C VAL A 71 -1.48 -6.76 4.42
N THR A 72 -0.34 -6.08 4.24
CA THR A 72 -0.35 -4.73 3.67
C THR A 72 -0.90 -4.71 2.24
N ARG A 73 -0.62 -5.76 1.43
CA ARG A 73 -1.12 -5.89 0.06
C ARG A 73 -2.59 -6.26 0.01
N LEU A 74 -3.10 -7.01 0.98
CA LEU A 74 -4.55 -7.22 1.13
C LEU A 74 -5.28 -5.89 1.39
N ASN A 75 -4.73 -5.01 2.23
CA ASN A 75 -5.29 -3.68 2.43
C ASN A 75 -5.22 -2.83 1.15
N ALA A 76 -4.13 -2.92 0.38
CA ALA A 76 -4.00 -2.27 -0.92
C ALA A 76 -5.09 -2.76 -1.90
N GLN A 77 -5.32 -4.07 -1.98
CA GLN A 77 -6.35 -4.65 -2.85
C GLN A 77 -7.76 -4.17 -2.49
N LEU A 78 -8.09 -4.03 -1.21
CA LEU A 78 -9.38 -3.46 -0.80
C LEU A 78 -9.54 -2.00 -1.26
N LEU A 79 -8.47 -1.21 -1.20
CA LEU A 79 -8.50 0.17 -1.71
C LEU A 79 -8.57 0.22 -3.23
N ILE A 80 -7.86 -0.66 -3.95
CA ILE A 80 -7.99 -0.81 -5.41
C ILE A 80 -9.43 -1.17 -5.78
N ALA A 81 -10.05 -2.10 -5.07
CA ALA A 81 -11.44 -2.48 -5.30
C ALA A 81 -12.40 -1.29 -5.10
N ALA A 82 -12.15 -0.44 -4.11
CA ALA A 82 -12.93 0.77 -3.87
C ALA A 82 -12.73 1.85 -4.96
N LEU A 83 -11.53 1.95 -5.53
CA LEU A 83 -11.19 2.87 -6.64
C LEU A 83 -11.67 2.37 -8.02
N GLY A 84 -11.90 1.07 -8.16
CA GLY A 84 -12.38 0.45 -9.39
C GLY A 84 -11.51 0.80 -10.61
N LYS A 85 -12.14 1.33 -11.66
CA LYS A 85 -11.48 1.63 -12.95
C LYS A 85 -10.34 2.66 -12.85
N ASN A 86 -10.36 3.49 -11.81
CA ASN A 86 -9.40 4.58 -11.60
C ASN A 86 -8.08 4.09 -11.02
N ALA A 87 -8.03 2.86 -10.48
CA ALA A 87 -6.82 2.25 -9.97
C ALA A 87 -6.13 1.33 -11.01
N TYR A 88 -4.81 1.25 -10.90
CA TYR A 88 -4.05 0.16 -11.47
C TYR A 88 -4.50 -1.18 -10.83
N PRO A 89 -4.75 -2.24 -11.61
CA PRO A 89 -5.59 -3.35 -11.17
C PRO A 89 -4.98 -4.25 -10.08
N GLU A 90 -3.65 -4.25 -9.90
CA GLU A 90 -2.98 -5.09 -8.91
C GLU A 90 -1.90 -4.32 -8.14
N PRO A 91 -1.67 -4.60 -6.85
CA PRO A 91 -0.60 -3.95 -6.11
C PRO A 91 0.77 -4.30 -6.70
N PRO A 92 1.59 -3.32 -7.12
CA PRO A 92 2.97 -3.60 -7.51
C PRO A 92 3.76 -4.26 -6.37
N LEU A 93 4.58 -5.25 -6.71
CA LEU A 93 5.30 -6.05 -5.71
C LEU A 93 6.69 -5.49 -5.37
N ASN A 94 7.21 -4.62 -6.23
CA ASN A 94 8.50 -3.97 -6.08
C ASN A 94 8.49 -2.56 -6.68
N TYR A 95 9.57 -1.82 -6.45
CA TYR A 95 9.71 -0.43 -6.92
C TYR A 95 9.60 -0.31 -8.44
N LYS A 96 10.25 -1.20 -9.21
CA LYS A 96 10.23 -1.18 -10.67
C LYS A 96 8.81 -1.39 -11.23
N ASP A 97 8.06 -2.32 -10.65
CA ASP A 97 6.66 -2.54 -11.04
C ASP A 97 5.79 -1.32 -10.73
N ALA A 98 6.07 -0.61 -9.62
CA ALA A 98 5.36 0.62 -9.29
C ALA A 98 5.65 1.74 -10.30
N GLU A 99 6.90 1.83 -10.80
CA GLU A 99 7.24 2.77 -11.86
C GLU A 99 6.55 2.46 -13.19
N LEU A 100 6.46 1.18 -13.55
CA LEU A 100 5.73 0.74 -14.74
C LEU A 100 4.22 1.00 -14.60
N ALA A 101 3.65 0.71 -13.42
CA ALA A 101 2.25 0.96 -13.13
C ALA A 101 1.89 2.45 -13.23
N LEU A 102 2.80 3.34 -12.80
CA LEU A 102 2.62 4.79 -12.91
C LEU A 102 2.45 5.27 -14.37
N ALA A 103 3.09 4.59 -15.34
CA ALA A 103 2.93 4.93 -16.75
C ALA A 103 1.51 4.70 -17.30
N SER A 104 0.66 3.96 -16.57
CA SER A 104 -0.75 3.76 -16.93
C SER A 104 -1.62 5.01 -16.74
N GLY A 105 -1.14 6.03 -16.03
CA GLY A 105 -1.91 7.22 -15.67
C GLY A 105 -3.00 6.97 -14.60
N LYS A 106 -3.06 5.76 -14.04
CA LYS A 106 -4.00 5.40 -12.98
C LYS A 106 -3.42 5.64 -11.59
N ILE A 107 -4.29 5.64 -10.58
CA ILE A 107 -3.87 5.63 -9.18
C ILE A 107 -3.18 4.28 -8.89
N VAL A 108 -1.94 4.32 -8.44
CA VAL A 108 -1.20 3.13 -8.04
C VAL A 108 -1.33 2.94 -6.54
N VAL A 109 -1.72 1.74 -6.10
CA VAL A 109 -1.81 1.40 -4.67
C VAL A 109 -0.94 0.17 -4.43
N MET A 110 -0.06 0.22 -3.43
CA MET A 110 0.85 -0.87 -3.09
C MET A 110 0.91 -1.12 -1.59
N GLY A 111 1.56 -2.22 -1.21
CA GLY A 111 1.90 -2.54 0.17
C GLY A 111 3.41 -2.45 0.42
N GLY A 112 3.88 -3.27 1.35
CA GLY A 112 5.30 -3.51 1.59
C GLY A 112 5.98 -4.21 0.40
N VAL A 113 7.30 -4.07 0.35
CA VAL A 113 8.13 -4.52 -0.78
C VAL A 113 9.06 -5.66 -0.36
N ILE A 114 9.92 -5.43 0.63
CA ILE A 114 10.89 -6.41 1.12
C ILE A 114 10.97 -6.42 2.65
N PRO A 115 11.40 -7.55 3.26
CA PRO A 115 11.66 -7.64 4.69
C PRO A 115 12.58 -6.55 5.24
N GLY A 116 12.40 -6.20 6.50
CA GLY A 116 13.14 -5.14 7.18
C GLY A 116 12.73 -3.71 6.80
N GLN A 117 11.71 -3.52 5.94
CA GLN A 117 11.21 -2.19 5.56
C GLN A 117 9.80 -1.93 6.09
N THR A 118 9.61 -0.75 6.67
CA THR A 118 8.26 -0.23 6.96
C THR A 118 7.63 0.36 5.70
N THR A 119 6.32 0.50 5.68
CA THR A 119 5.61 1.16 4.57
C THR A 119 5.96 2.64 4.44
N ASP A 120 6.38 3.30 5.52
CA ASP A 120 6.89 4.66 5.47
C ASP A 120 8.24 4.73 4.74
N MET A 121 9.11 3.74 4.95
CA MET A 121 10.36 3.63 4.19
C MET A 121 10.09 3.38 2.70
N VAL A 122 9.15 2.48 2.37
CA VAL A 122 8.73 2.25 0.97
C VAL A 122 8.25 3.54 0.32
N SER A 123 7.44 4.32 1.05
CA SER A 123 6.94 5.62 0.59
C SER A 123 8.07 6.62 0.34
N ALA A 124 9.02 6.72 1.27
CA ALA A 124 10.16 7.62 1.14
C ALA A 124 11.06 7.26 -0.05
N VAL A 125 11.35 5.97 -0.24
CA VAL A 125 12.17 5.49 -1.37
C VAL A 125 11.49 5.81 -2.70
N LEU A 126 10.17 5.60 -2.81
CA LEU A 126 9.44 5.95 -4.02
C LEU A 126 9.42 7.46 -4.29
N ALA A 127 9.18 8.26 -3.25
CA ALA A 127 9.20 9.71 -3.39
C ALA A 127 10.57 10.23 -3.86
N ASP A 128 11.66 9.65 -3.34
CA ASP A 128 13.02 10.04 -3.71
C ASP A 128 13.38 9.60 -5.13
N SER A 129 13.01 8.37 -5.54
CA SER A 129 13.31 7.83 -6.87
C SER A 129 12.81 8.70 -8.03
N LYS A 130 11.73 9.46 -7.81
CA LYS A 130 11.12 10.35 -8.80
C LYS A 130 11.59 11.80 -8.72
N ARG A 131 12.43 12.13 -7.74
CA ARG A 131 13.09 13.42 -7.63
C ARG A 131 14.40 13.47 -8.43
N THR A 132 15.00 12.33 -8.69
CA THR A 132 16.28 12.18 -9.42
C THR A 132 16.10 11.84 -10.91
N ALA A 133 14.85 11.65 -11.37
CA ALA A 133 14.50 11.28 -12.75
C ALA A 133 14.12 12.49 -13.60
#